data_AF-A0A8D8SRF3-F1
#
_entry.id   AF-A0A8D8SRF3-F1
#
_cell.length_a   1.000
_cell.length_b   1.000
_cell.length_c   1.000
_cell.angle_alpha   90.00
_cell.angle_beta   90.00
_cell.angle_gamma   90.00
#
_symmetry.space_group_name_H-M   'P 1'
#
loop_
_entity.id
_entity.type
_entity.pdbx_description
1 polymer ?
#
loop_
_entity_poly.entity_id
_entity_poly.type
_entity_poly.pdbx_seq_one_letter_code
_entity_poly.pdbx_strand_id
1 'polypeptide(L)'
;MFASNKIEDLLHHCKTCLLMPRPDSFRCRFVCYACFYSTYLFGNIKRHVQTHLGEKPYSCPYCVFCSTHYANVKKHILRAHKDIKNVELGLLSSRPRAKSGP
;
A
#
# COMPACT_ATOMS: atom_id res chain seq x y z
N MET A 1 -14.67 13.18 -13.33
CA MET A 1 -13.55 13.82 -12.60
C MET A 1 -13.72 13.49 -11.13
N PHE A 2 -12.92 12.58 -10.57
CA PHE A 2 -12.92 12.34 -9.12
C PHE A 2 -11.55 12.78 -8.58
N ALA A 3 -11.55 13.93 -7.91
CA ALA A 3 -10.40 14.61 -7.34
C ALA A 3 -10.18 14.21 -5.87
N SER A 4 -10.16 12.91 -5.59
CA SER A 4 -9.89 12.39 -4.26
C SER A 4 -8.74 11.39 -4.33
N ASN A 5 -7.53 11.87 -4.03
CA ASN A 5 -6.28 11.09 -3.98
C ASN A 5 -6.23 10.18 -2.74
N LYS A 6 -7.32 9.47 -2.42
CA LYS A 6 -7.40 8.59 -1.25
C LYS A 6 -7.49 7.13 -1.69
N ILE A 7 -6.74 6.26 -1.02
CA ILE A 7 -6.74 4.80 -1.20
C ILE A 7 -8.17 4.23 -1.25
N GLU A 8 -9.06 4.75 -0.40
CA GLU A 8 -10.43 4.27 -0.26
C GLU A 8 -11.29 4.56 -1.51
N ASP A 9 -11.06 5.66 -2.23
CA ASP A 9 -11.80 5.98 -3.46
C ASP A 9 -11.41 5.02 -4.60
N LEU A 10 -10.10 4.76 -4.75
CA LEU A 10 -9.58 3.74 -5.67
C LEU A 10 -10.15 2.35 -5.32
N LEU A 11 -10.21 1.99 -4.04
CA LEU A 11 -10.77 0.71 -3.60
C LEU A 11 -12.28 0.60 -3.81
N HIS A 12 -13.00 1.69 -3.62
CA HIS A 12 -14.44 1.74 -3.86
C HIS A 12 -14.72 1.52 -5.35
N HIS A 13 -14.00 2.24 -6.23
CA HIS A 13 -14.12 2.04 -7.67
C HIS A 13 -13.74 0.61 -8.10
N CYS A 14 -12.70 0.01 -7.50
CA CYS A 14 -12.33 -1.38 -7.77
C CYS A 14 -13.43 -2.40 -7.39
N LYS A 15 -14.36 -2.03 -6.50
CA LYS A 15 -15.49 -2.87 -6.06
C LYS A 15 -16.77 -2.62 -6.88
N THR A 16 -17.00 -1.38 -7.30
CA THR A 16 -18.27 -0.94 -7.90
C THR A 16 -18.20 -0.76 -9.41
N CYS A 17 -17.02 -0.76 -10.03
CA CYS A 17 -16.88 -0.57 -11.47
C CYS A 17 -17.47 -1.76 -12.24
N LEU A 18 -18.56 -1.48 -12.97
CA LEU A 18 -19.26 -2.39 -13.87
C LEU A 18 -18.66 -2.38 -15.29
N LEU A 19 -17.72 -1.47 -15.57
CA LEU A 19 -17.09 -1.30 -16.88
C LEU A 19 -15.96 -2.31 -17.16
N MET A 20 -15.56 -3.08 -16.15
CA MET A 20 -14.53 -4.10 -16.27
C MET A 20 -15.15 -5.49 -16.35
N PRO A 21 -14.86 -6.30 -17.39
CA PRO A 21 -15.34 -7.67 -17.47
C PRO A 21 -14.70 -8.47 -16.33
N ARG A 22 -15.51 -8.88 -15.35
CA ARG A 22 -15.08 -9.83 -14.31
C ARG A 22 -15.02 -11.20 -14.98
N PRO A 23 -13.83 -11.74 -15.29
CA PRO A 23 -13.72 -12.97 -16.07
C PRO A 23 -14.30 -14.18 -15.32
N ASP A 24 -14.39 -14.06 -14.00
CA ASP A 24 -14.96 -15.04 -13.10
C ASP A 24 -15.27 -14.35 -11.75
N SER A 25 -16.56 -14.27 -11.38
CA SER A 25 -17.00 -13.61 -10.14
C SER A 25 -16.49 -14.30 -8.87
N PHE A 26 -15.96 -15.53 -8.98
CA PHE A 26 -15.36 -16.28 -7.88
C PHE A 26 -13.84 -16.10 -7.78
N ARG A 27 -13.13 -15.89 -8.89
CA ARG A 27 -11.65 -15.91 -8.93
C ARG A 27 -10.98 -14.54 -8.86
N CYS A 28 -11.65 -13.46 -9.28
CA CYS A 28 -11.07 -12.11 -9.32
C CYS A 28 -12.03 -11.04 -8.75
N ARG A 29 -12.18 -11.02 -7.41
CA ARG A 29 -13.12 -10.13 -6.70
C ARG A 29 -12.75 -8.64 -6.76
N PHE A 30 -11.45 -8.31 -6.90
CA PHE A 30 -10.97 -6.93 -6.93
C PHE A 30 -10.10 -6.71 -8.18
N VAL A 31 -10.46 -5.72 -8.99
CA VAL A 31 -9.72 -5.36 -10.21
C VAL A 31 -9.38 -3.87 -10.17
N CYS A 32 -8.11 -3.55 -10.38
CA CYS A 32 -7.65 -2.18 -10.52
C CYS A 32 -7.93 -1.67 -11.93
N TYR A 33 -8.69 -0.59 -12.05
CA TYR A 33 -9.00 0.04 -13.33
C TYR A 33 -7.79 0.78 -13.95
N ALA A 34 -6.81 1.18 -13.13
CA ALA A 34 -5.67 1.97 -13.58
C ALA A 34 -4.61 1.14 -14.31
N CYS A 35 -4.50 -0.16 -14.02
CA CYS A 35 -3.48 -1.02 -14.63
C CYS A 35 -3.90 -2.50 -14.77
N PHE A 36 -5.21 -2.78 -14.73
CA PHE A 36 -5.79 -4.11 -14.94
C PHE A 36 -5.33 -5.21 -13.95
N TYR A 37 -4.63 -4.85 -12.87
CA TYR A 37 -4.23 -5.79 -11.82
C TYR A 37 -5.46 -6.38 -11.13
N SER A 38 -5.51 -7.70 -10.95
CA SER A 38 -6.63 -8.37 -10.28
C SER A 38 -6.19 -9.28 -9.14
N THR A 39 -7.02 -9.38 -8.11
CA THR A 39 -6.79 -10.25 -6.94
C THR A 39 -8.10 -10.59 -6.25
N TYR A 40 -8.14 -11.72 -5.55
CA TYR A 40 -9.27 -12.11 -4.73
C TYR A 40 -9.17 -11.56 -3.29
N LEU A 41 -8.00 -11.08 -2.87
CA LEU A 41 -7.74 -10.60 -1.51
C LEU A 41 -7.83 -9.07 -1.41
N PHE A 42 -8.67 -8.59 -0.50
CA PHE A 42 -8.84 -7.15 -0.27
C PHE A 42 -7.54 -6.45 0.15
N GLY A 43 -6.74 -7.09 1.02
CA GLY A 43 -5.45 -6.54 1.47
C GLY A 43 -4.45 -6.35 0.32
N ASN A 44 -4.49 -7.21 -0.70
CA ASN A 44 -3.62 -7.11 -1.86
C ASN A 44 -4.00 -5.93 -2.75
N ILE A 45 -5.29 -5.73 -3.04
CA ILE A 45 -5.73 -4.59 -3.84
C ILE A 45 -5.51 -3.26 -3.10
N LYS A 46 -5.71 -3.23 -1.77
CA LYS A 46 -5.43 -2.04 -0.94
C LYS A 46 -3.97 -1.63 -1.01
N ARG A 47 -3.06 -2.59 -0.92
CA ARG A 47 -1.63 -2.35 -1.09
C ARG A 47 -1.26 -2.01 -2.53
N HIS A 48 -1.92 -2.61 -3.50
CA HIS A 48 -1.70 -2.30 -4.91
C HIS A 48 -2.05 -0.83 -5.20
N VAL A 49 -3.19 -0.33 -4.73
CA VAL A 49 -3.56 1.08 -5.00
C VAL A 49 -2.64 2.09 -4.31
N GLN A 50 -1.93 1.69 -3.24
CA GLN A 50 -0.88 2.51 -2.64
C GLN A 50 0.28 2.79 -3.60
N THR A 51 0.55 1.91 -4.58
CA THR A 51 1.60 2.17 -5.57
C THR A 51 1.22 3.25 -6.56
N HIS A 52 -0.08 3.38 -6.87
CA HIS A 52 -0.58 4.47 -7.73
C HIS A 52 -0.47 5.83 -7.05
N LEU A 53 -0.71 5.87 -5.72
CA LEU A 53 -0.63 7.10 -4.94
C LEU A 53 0.78 7.39 -4.39
N GLY A 54 1.71 6.44 -4.52
CA GLY A 54 3.05 6.53 -3.92
C GLY A 54 3.05 6.55 -2.38
N GLU A 55 1.94 6.18 -1.74
CA GLU A 55 1.80 6.17 -0.29
C GLU A 55 2.58 4.99 0.30
N LYS A 56 3.49 5.29 1.24
CA LYS A 56 4.31 4.29 1.94
C LYS A 56 3.99 4.38 3.44
N PRO A 57 2.93 3.69 3.90
CA PRO A 57 2.45 3.84 5.27
C PRO A 57 3.44 3.35 6.32
N TYR A 58 4.35 2.44 5.96
CA TYR A 58 5.31 1.86 6.90
C TYR A 58 6.68 2.54 6.76
N SER A 59 7.09 3.29 7.78
CA SER A 59 8.42 3.90 7.87
C SER A 59 9.27 3.24 8.96
N CYS A 60 10.57 3.13 8.71
CA CYS A 60 11.53 2.79 9.76
C CYS A 60 11.62 3.96 10.76
N PRO A 61 11.53 3.72 12.07
CA PRO A 61 11.67 4.80 13.06
C PRO A 61 13.12 5.27 13.21
N TYR A 62 14.09 4.50 12.73
CA TYR A 62 15.53 4.77 12.91
C TYR A 62 16.20 5.39 11.68
N CYS A 63 15.52 5.43 10.53
CA CYS A 63 16.07 6.02 9.30
C CYS A 63 14.97 6.46 8.33
N VAL A 64 15.36 6.97 7.16
CA VAL A 64 14.42 7.45 6.12
C VAL A 64 13.80 6.33 5.27
N PHE A 65 14.12 5.07 5.55
CA PHE A 65 13.57 3.94 4.79
C PHE A 65 12.06 3.81 5.02
N CYS A 66 11.31 3.71 3.93
CA CYS A 66 9.86 3.54 3.95
C CYS A 66 9.41 2.55 2.87
N SER A 67 8.32 1.83 3.15
CA SER A 67 7.82 0.75 2.31
C SER A 67 6.29 0.66 2.37
N THR A 68 5.70 0.07 1.34
CA THR A 68 4.28 -0.31 1.29
C THR A 68 4.00 -1.62 2.06
N HIS A 69 5.05 -2.33 2.47
CA HIS A 69 4.94 -3.59 3.22
C HIS A 69 5.66 -3.51 4.57
N TYR A 70 4.93 -3.85 5.65
CA TYR A 70 5.46 -4.04 7.00
C TYR A 70 6.63 -5.04 7.02
N ALA A 71 6.48 -6.20 6.36
CA ALA A 71 7.50 -7.25 6.37
C ALA A 71 8.85 -6.76 5.80
N ASN A 72 8.81 -5.82 4.85
CA ASN A 72 10.03 -5.24 4.29
C ASN A 72 10.70 -4.30 5.29
N VAL A 73 9.94 -3.48 6.02
CA VAL A 73 10.48 -2.63 7.09
C VAL A 73 11.06 -3.49 8.22
N LYS A 74 10.37 -4.55 8.63
CA LYS A 74 10.88 -5.49 9.65
C LYS A 74 12.21 -6.12 9.23
N LYS A 75 12.29 -6.64 7.99
CA LYS A 75 13.54 -7.19 7.44
C LYS A 75 14.63 -6.13 7.33
N HIS A 76 14.28 -4.91 6.95
CA HIS A 76 15.20 -3.78 6.91
C HIS A 76 15.78 -3.51 8.31
N ILE A 77 14.93 -3.39 9.34
CA ILE A 77 15.39 -3.14 10.71
C ILE A 77 16.33 -4.24 11.19
N LEU A 78 15.94 -5.51 11.03
CA LEU A 78 16.79 -6.64 11.46
C LEU A 78 18.16 -6.69 10.75
N ARG A 79 18.27 -6.14 9.54
CA ARG A 79 19.51 -6.17 8.74
C ARG A 79 20.36 -4.91 8.89
N ALA A 80 19.73 -3.74 8.91
CA ALA A 80 20.38 -2.43 8.95
C ALA A 80 20.52 -1.86 10.37
N HIS A 81 19.68 -2.31 11.30
CA HIS A 81 19.65 -1.90 12.72
C HIS A 81 19.75 -3.15 13.61
N LYS A 82 20.85 -3.90 13.46
CA LYS A 82 21.06 -5.25 14.06
C LYS A 82 20.96 -5.28 15.59
N ASP A 83 21.18 -4.14 16.24
CA ASP A 83 21.13 -3.97 17.69
C ASP A 83 19.68 -3.87 18.22
N ILE A 84 18.70 -3.78 17.31
CA ILE A 84 17.29 -3.55 17.63
C ILE A 84 16.49 -4.82 17.32
N LYS A 85 16.37 -5.69 18.33
CA LYS A 85 15.69 -6.98 18.21
C LYS A 85 14.20 -6.94 18.55
N ASN A 86 13.72 -5.87 19.21
CA ASN A 86 12.33 -5.74 19.63
C ASN A 86 11.74 -4.40 19.17
N VAL A 87 11.11 -4.40 18.00
CA VAL A 87 10.40 -3.22 17.49
C VAL A 87 8.96 -3.33 17.96
N GLU A 88 8.53 -2.44 18.84
CA GLU A 88 7.10 -2.29 19.14
C GLU A 88 6.36 -1.88 17.86
N LEU A 89 5.54 -2.79 17.35
CA LEU A 89 4.84 -2.70 16.07
C LEU A 89 3.86 -1.51 15.97
N GLY A 90 3.57 -0.83 17.08
CA GLY A 90 2.59 0.25 17.16
C GLY A 90 3.04 1.60 16.59
N LEU A 91 4.36 1.84 16.41
CA LEU A 91 4.90 3.15 15.99
C LEU A 91 5.13 3.29 14.48
N LEU A 92 4.69 2.31 13.68
CA LEU A 92 4.98 2.27 12.24
C LEU A 92 4.04 3.10 11.36
N SER A 93 3.19 3.96 11.94
CA SER A 93 2.30 4.83 11.18
C SER A 93 2.72 6.30 11.23
N SER A 94 2.92 6.83 10.02
CA SER A 94 2.94 8.24 9.60
C SER A 94 4.00 9.16 10.23
N ARG A 95 5.24 9.06 9.73
CA ARG A 95 5.98 10.28 9.39
C ARG A 95 5.50 10.74 8.00
N PRO A 96 4.94 11.95 7.84
CA PRO A 96 4.71 12.50 6.52
C PRO A 96 6.05 12.63 5.81
N ARG A 97 6.10 12.19 4.55
CA ARG A 97 7.26 12.36 3.70
C ARG A 97 7.52 13.87 3.56
N ALA A 98 8.60 14.37 4.15
CA ALA A 98 9.11 15.70 3.83
C ALA A 98 9.36 15.70 2.32
N LYS A 99 8.73 16.64 1.62
CA LYS A 99 8.95 16.89 0.20
C LYS A 99 10.44 17.23 0.05
N SER A 100 11.23 16.30 -0.44
CA SER A 100 12.55 16.59 -0.98
C SER A 100 12.32 17.23 -2.35
N GLY A 101 12.37 18.56 -2.40
CA GLY A 101 12.73 19.32 -3.60
C GLY A 101 14.21 19.77 -3.48
N PRO A 102 14.76 20.47 -4.48
CA PRO A 102 14.18 20.84 -5.78
C PRO A 102 14.40 19.79 -6.87
#